data_AF-A0A932E3Q4-F1
#
_entry.id   AF-A0A932E3Q4-F1
#
_cell.length_a   1.000
_cell.length_b   1.000
_cell.length_c   1.000
_cell.angle_alpha   90.00
_cell.angle_beta   90.00
_cell.angle_gamma   90.00
#
_symmetry.space_group_name_H-M   'P 1'
#
loop_
_entity.id
_entity.type
_entity.pdbx_description
1 polymer ?
#
loop_
_entity_poly.entity_id
_entity_poly.type
_entity_poly.pdbx_seq_one_letter_code
_entity_poly.pdbx_strand_id
1 'polypeptide(L)'
;MALPPLLAAVLAAGCITTPEYKDPLAAFQQTQAPKEGPFASQSLRVLLSENTQKSIGHMETTYRTMTTWGGNPGFEPRQLMDELKQVLERRFRSVTLVTAETPAPAGRADLTMVFDARVSIGTVSFTQNSVELAGIFTDESRQPVETVSGKGASIVPWPAFIPSFPGALKDAFADFAKNLDGAAKLHALVASRGGARRAVAAGPMDPATLRARVRGLAGRSWAVVVGINNYRHADPLNAAVADARAVAAALPRLGFNEVRVLLDEQATKAEIERVIYGELKEKMGPNDRLFVFWAGHGITVKLPRGGEEGYLMPVDGDPQRPELTAIAMDEVKKMGKRVNAKHVFFAIDSCFSGFALTRDIATEPAADAELAAALEEPVVQVLTAGRRGQKAVEEEGHGLFTRRLLDGLRGLADQDRRGFLTVTQLAAWLSPRVVRDSGGRQHPQYSALEGEGDFVFVLPEGR
;
A
#
# COMPACT_ATOMS: atom_id res chain seq x y z
N MET A 1 -9.10 18.27 82.55
CA MET A 1 -7.80 18.95 82.71
C MET A 1 -6.81 18.35 81.72
N ALA A 2 -6.12 19.24 80.98
CA ALA A 2 -4.77 19.13 80.41
C ALA A 2 -4.44 18.14 79.26
N LEU A 3 -3.94 18.75 78.16
CA LEU A 3 -3.19 18.25 76.98
C LEU A 3 -1.75 17.75 77.33
N PRO A 4 -0.81 17.51 76.36
CA PRO A 4 -0.65 16.49 75.28
C PRO A 4 0.78 15.86 75.39
N PRO A 5 1.61 15.49 74.36
CA PRO A 5 1.41 15.10 72.94
C PRO A 5 2.12 13.76 72.56
N LEU A 6 1.91 13.25 71.35
CA LEU A 6 2.99 12.63 70.55
C LEU A 6 2.59 12.48 69.07
N LEU A 7 3.28 13.26 68.23
CA LEU A 7 3.38 13.08 66.79
C LEU A 7 3.78 11.64 66.47
N ALA A 8 2.99 10.94 65.66
CA ALA A 8 3.46 9.79 64.89
C ALA A 8 3.58 10.22 63.43
N ALA A 9 4.80 10.60 63.04
CA ALA A 9 5.17 10.77 61.65
C ALA A 9 5.21 9.38 60.98
N VAL A 10 4.18 9.06 60.19
CA VAL A 10 4.21 7.90 59.29
C VAL A 10 5.03 8.30 58.07
N LEU A 11 6.34 8.02 58.12
CA LEU A 11 7.17 7.94 56.92
C LEU A 11 6.66 6.75 56.09
N ALA A 12 5.76 7.03 55.16
CA ALA A 12 5.47 6.11 54.07
C ALA A 12 6.76 5.97 53.25
N ALA A 13 7.53 4.93 53.52
CA ALA A 13 8.54 4.43 52.61
C ALA A 13 7.80 4.00 51.33
N GLY A 14 7.61 4.95 50.41
CA GLY A 14 7.17 4.66 49.07
C GLY A 14 8.19 3.74 48.45
N CYS A 15 7.84 2.45 48.35
CA CYS A 15 8.53 1.53 47.46
C CYS A 15 8.39 2.13 46.06
N ILE A 16 9.43 2.84 45.62
CA ILE A 16 9.60 3.19 44.22
C ILE A 16 9.82 1.85 43.53
N THR A 17 8.74 1.25 43.02
CA THR A 17 8.84 0.10 42.14
C THR A 17 9.55 0.59 40.89
N THR A 18 10.71 0.01 40.61
CA THR A 18 11.39 0.19 39.33
C THR A 18 10.42 -0.21 38.22
N PRO A 19 10.32 0.58 37.13
CA PRO A 19 9.47 0.21 36.01
C PRO A 19 9.89 -1.16 35.51
N GLU A 20 8.92 -2.08 35.45
CA GLU A 20 9.12 -3.40 34.88
C GLU A 20 9.34 -3.22 33.37
N TYR A 21 10.61 -3.25 32.95
CA TYR A 21 10.97 -3.18 31.55
C TYR A 21 10.54 -4.49 30.88
N LYS A 22 9.42 -4.43 30.15
CA LYS A 22 9.00 -5.51 29.25
C LYS A 22 10.03 -5.63 28.14
N ASP A 23 10.31 -6.86 27.73
CA ASP A 23 11.19 -7.15 26.61
C ASP A 23 10.77 -6.31 25.38
N PRO A 24 11.63 -5.42 24.87
CA PRO A 24 11.32 -4.62 23.67
C PRO A 24 11.08 -5.50 22.43
N LEU A 25 11.45 -6.78 22.48
CA LEU A 25 11.19 -7.78 21.44
C LEU A 25 9.85 -8.52 21.60
N ALA A 26 9.17 -8.41 22.76
CA ALA A 26 7.85 -9.04 22.95
C ALA A 26 6.78 -8.50 21.98
N ALA A 27 6.93 -7.25 21.53
CA ALA A 27 6.08 -6.66 20.50
C ALA A 27 6.26 -7.33 19.12
N PHE A 28 7.44 -7.88 18.83
CA PHE A 28 7.72 -8.63 17.60
C PHE A 28 7.28 -10.10 17.70
N GLN A 29 7.07 -10.60 18.92
CA GLN A 29 6.58 -11.97 19.18
C GLN A 29 5.06 -12.07 19.26
N GLN A 30 4.34 -10.94 19.28
CA GLN A 30 2.89 -10.95 19.05
C GLN A 30 2.62 -11.21 17.56
N THR A 31 2.69 -12.48 17.17
CA THR A 31 1.93 -12.96 16.01
C THR A 31 0.48 -12.54 16.24
N GLN A 32 0.00 -11.54 15.49
CA GLN A 32 -1.43 -11.24 15.44
C GLN A 32 -2.16 -12.56 15.18
N ALA A 33 -3.14 -12.89 16.02
CA ALA A 33 -3.97 -14.07 15.81
C ALA A 33 -4.47 -14.07 14.36
N PRO A 34 -4.47 -15.22 13.67
CA PRO A 34 -4.94 -15.29 12.29
C PRO A 34 -6.34 -14.69 12.20
N LYS A 35 -6.53 -13.79 11.24
CA LYS A 35 -7.84 -13.16 11.00
C LYS A 35 -8.75 -14.25 10.43
N GLU A 36 -9.71 -14.71 11.22
CA GLU A 36 -10.69 -15.71 10.82
C GLU A 36 -12.05 -15.03 10.58
N GLY A 37 -12.76 -15.42 9.51
CA GLY A 37 -14.08 -14.90 9.19
C GLY A 37 -14.30 -14.58 7.70
N PRO A 38 -15.53 -14.26 7.30
CA PRO A 38 -15.90 -14.06 5.89
C PRO A 38 -15.18 -12.89 5.22
N PHE A 39 -14.64 -11.96 6.01
CA PHE A 39 -13.96 -10.76 5.54
C PHE A 39 -12.43 -10.84 5.59
N ALA A 40 -11.86 -11.95 6.11
CA ALA A 40 -10.44 -12.06 6.42
C ALA A 40 -9.51 -11.82 5.22
N SER A 41 -9.97 -12.14 4.01
CA SER A 41 -9.24 -11.93 2.75
C SER A 41 -9.46 -10.54 2.13
N GLN A 42 -10.41 -9.76 2.65
CA GLN A 42 -10.85 -8.50 2.05
C GLN A 42 -10.08 -7.31 2.61
N SER A 43 -9.72 -6.38 1.74
CA SER A 43 -9.26 -5.05 2.08
C SER A 43 -10.42 -4.07 2.20
N LEU A 44 -10.41 -3.22 3.23
CA LEU A 44 -11.47 -2.25 3.52
C LEU A 44 -10.95 -0.83 3.49
N ARG A 45 -11.59 0.03 2.70
CA ARG A 45 -11.46 1.49 2.78
C ARG A 45 -12.58 2.06 3.63
N VAL A 46 -12.24 2.91 4.57
CA VAL A 46 -13.19 3.58 5.46
C VAL A 46 -13.17 5.08 5.18
N LEU A 47 -14.31 5.63 4.79
CA LEU A 47 -14.53 7.06 4.61
C LEU A 47 -15.24 7.60 5.84
N LEU A 48 -14.67 8.59 6.52
CA LEU A 48 -15.33 9.19 7.68
C LEU A 48 -16.39 10.22 7.21
N SER A 49 -17.59 10.16 7.77
CA SER A 49 -18.63 11.15 7.50
C SER A 49 -18.34 12.48 8.22
N GLU A 50 -19.02 13.54 7.80
CA GLU A 50 -18.99 14.84 8.48
C GLU A 50 -19.50 14.74 9.94
N ASN A 51 -20.51 13.88 10.20
CA ASN A 51 -21.02 13.68 11.57
C ASN A 51 -19.96 13.01 12.45
N THR A 52 -19.20 12.06 11.90
CA THR A 52 -18.08 11.44 12.63
C THR A 52 -17.05 12.48 13.03
N GLN A 53 -16.69 13.39 12.12
CA GLN A 53 -15.76 14.48 12.42
C GLN A 53 -16.30 15.41 13.52
N LYS A 54 -17.59 15.78 13.45
CA LYS A 54 -18.25 16.58 14.50
C LYS A 54 -18.25 15.86 15.85
N SER A 55 -18.51 14.56 15.87
CA SER A 55 -18.48 13.73 17.09
C SER A 55 -17.09 13.68 17.71
N ILE A 56 -16.03 13.50 16.90
CA ILE A 56 -14.63 13.55 17.37
C ILE A 56 -14.32 14.92 17.99
N GLY A 57 -14.68 16.01 17.31
CA GLY A 57 -14.49 17.36 17.85
C GLY A 57 -15.26 17.62 19.16
N HIS A 58 -16.46 17.05 19.29
CA HIS A 58 -17.25 17.12 20.52
C HIS A 58 -16.59 16.35 21.67
N MET A 59 -16.03 15.16 21.39
CA MET A 59 -15.27 14.37 22.36
C MET A 59 -14.01 15.11 22.82
N GLU A 60 -13.23 15.69 21.90
CA GLU A 60 -12.04 16.49 22.21
C GLU A 60 -12.36 17.70 23.08
N THR A 61 -13.41 18.45 22.72
CA THR A 61 -13.86 19.63 23.47
C THR A 61 -14.25 19.23 24.89
N THR A 62 -15.06 18.18 25.02
CA THR A 62 -15.52 17.66 26.32
C THR A 62 -14.35 17.21 27.19
N TYR A 63 -13.39 16.47 26.61
CA TYR A 63 -12.17 16.04 27.30
C TYR A 63 -11.36 17.23 27.84
N ARG A 64 -11.12 18.24 27.00
CA ARG A 64 -10.36 19.45 27.40
C ARG A 64 -11.09 20.24 28.50
N THR A 65 -12.39 20.42 28.37
CA THR A 65 -13.17 21.13 29.39
C THR A 65 -13.03 20.40 30.73
N MET A 66 -13.32 19.11 30.78
CA MET A 66 -13.30 18.34 32.02
C MET A 66 -11.92 18.27 32.69
N THR A 67 -10.86 18.07 31.90
CA THR A 67 -9.48 18.06 32.43
C THR A 67 -9.04 19.42 32.96
N THR A 68 -9.49 20.52 32.36
CA THR A 68 -9.22 21.89 32.82
C THR A 68 -9.80 22.15 34.22
N TRP A 69 -10.94 21.54 34.56
CA TRP A 69 -11.56 21.63 35.89
C TRP A 69 -11.07 20.55 36.87
N GLY A 70 -9.96 19.88 36.56
CA GLY A 70 -9.36 18.84 37.42
C GLY A 70 -10.12 17.50 37.41
N GLY A 71 -11.04 17.29 36.48
CA GLY A 71 -11.78 16.05 36.32
C GLY A 71 -11.04 15.02 35.46
N ASN A 72 -11.39 13.74 35.64
CA ASN A 72 -10.96 12.65 34.76
C ASN A 72 -12.14 12.26 33.85
N PRO A 73 -12.06 12.51 32.52
CA PRO A 73 -13.14 12.19 31.58
C PRO A 73 -13.41 10.68 31.42
N GLY A 74 -12.47 9.81 31.82
CA GLY A 74 -12.61 8.36 31.72
C GLY A 74 -12.49 7.80 30.29
N PHE A 75 -12.33 8.65 29.28
CA PHE A 75 -12.10 8.28 27.88
C PHE A 75 -10.98 9.12 27.28
N GLU A 76 -10.35 8.64 26.21
CA GLU A 76 -9.38 9.39 25.42
C GLU A 76 -10.02 9.95 24.14
N PRO A 77 -9.61 11.13 23.63
CA PRO A 77 -10.24 11.71 22.43
C PRO A 77 -10.14 10.83 21.18
N ARG A 78 -9.09 10.00 21.09
CA ARG A 78 -8.86 9.06 19.97
C ARG A 78 -9.62 7.75 20.10
N GLN A 79 -10.25 7.49 21.25
CA GLN A 79 -10.81 6.19 21.58
C GLN A 79 -11.86 5.71 20.57
N LEU A 80 -12.69 6.62 20.02
CA LEU A 80 -13.66 6.27 18.96
C LEU A 80 -12.98 5.66 17.73
N MET A 81 -11.83 6.20 17.31
CA MET A 81 -11.08 5.70 16.16
C MET A 81 -10.26 4.45 16.48
N ASP A 82 -9.73 4.35 17.70
CA ASP A 82 -8.99 3.18 18.15
C ASP A 82 -9.89 1.93 18.22
N GLU A 83 -11.11 2.08 18.75
CA GLU A 83 -12.11 1.02 18.81
C GLU A 83 -12.60 0.62 17.40
N LEU A 84 -12.88 1.59 16.53
CA LEU A 84 -13.24 1.32 15.14
C LEU A 84 -12.14 0.53 14.43
N LYS A 85 -10.88 0.98 14.56
CA LYS A 85 -9.72 0.33 13.96
C LYS A 85 -9.58 -1.10 14.50
N GLN A 86 -9.70 -1.29 15.81
CA GLN A 86 -9.62 -2.61 16.43
C GLN A 86 -10.70 -3.57 15.92
N VAL A 87 -11.96 -3.11 15.83
CA VAL A 87 -13.09 -3.93 15.35
C VAL A 87 -12.88 -4.36 13.90
N LEU A 88 -12.42 -3.45 13.04
CA LEU A 88 -12.23 -3.72 11.62
C LEU A 88 -10.96 -4.53 11.34
N GLU A 89 -9.82 -4.21 11.97
CA GLU A 89 -8.56 -4.91 11.71
C GLU A 89 -8.58 -6.37 12.14
N ARG A 90 -9.43 -6.74 13.11
CA ARG A 90 -9.69 -8.15 13.46
C ARG A 90 -10.41 -8.93 12.35
N ARG A 91 -11.16 -8.24 11.49
CA ARG A 91 -12.04 -8.86 10.48
C ARG A 91 -11.49 -8.78 9.06
N PHE A 92 -10.79 -7.70 8.72
CA PHE A 92 -10.32 -7.42 7.36
C PHE A 92 -8.81 -7.58 7.24
N ARG A 93 -8.34 -8.07 6.08
CA ARG A 93 -6.91 -8.22 5.73
C ARG A 93 -6.14 -6.93 6.01
N SER A 94 -6.67 -5.82 5.50
CA SER A 94 -6.10 -4.47 5.66
C SER A 94 -7.22 -3.45 5.75
N VAL A 95 -7.06 -2.45 6.62
CA VAL A 95 -8.01 -1.34 6.79
C VAL A 95 -7.31 -0.02 6.49
N THR A 96 -7.91 0.79 5.62
CA THR A 96 -7.40 2.13 5.26
C THR A 96 -8.44 3.17 5.62
N LEU A 97 -8.13 4.02 6.59
CA LEU A 97 -8.93 5.18 6.95
C LEU A 97 -8.58 6.34 6.01
N VAL A 98 -9.59 6.94 5.39
CA VAL A 98 -9.46 8.14 4.55
C VAL A 98 -10.20 9.27 5.24
N THR A 99 -9.45 10.32 5.60
CA THR A 99 -9.99 11.58 6.11
C THR A 99 -9.92 12.65 5.03
N ALA A 100 -10.66 13.75 5.17
CA ALA A 100 -10.60 14.86 4.21
C ALA A 100 -9.18 15.46 4.05
N GLU A 101 -8.32 15.26 5.05
CA GLU A 101 -6.95 15.79 5.12
C GLU A 101 -5.89 14.80 4.63
N THR A 102 -6.24 13.52 4.49
CA THR A 102 -5.32 12.47 4.03
C THR A 102 -5.77 11.98 2.66
N PRO A 103 -5.02 12.28 1.57
CA PRO A 103 -5.34 11.71 0.26
C PRO A 103 -5.39 10.18 0.40
N ALA A 104 -6.46 9.56 -0.10
CA ALA A 104 -6.60 8.11 -0.04
C ALA A 104 -5.34 7.45 -0.65
N PRO A 105 -4.66 6.53 0.06
CA PRO A 105 -3.52 5.85 -0.52
C PRO A 105 -3.94 5.10 -1.79
N ALA A 106 -3.03 5.07 -2.75
CA ALA A 106 -3.24 4.47 -4.05
C ALA A 106 -3.41 2.95 -3.93
N GLY A 107 -4.61 2.47 -4.23
CA GLY A 107 -5.00 1.05 -4.20
C GLY A 107 -6.51 0.93 -4.34
N ARG A 108 -7.02 -0.13 -4.94
CA ARG A 108 -8.47 -0.45 -4.92
C ARG A 108 -8.69 -1.24 -3.63
N ALA A 109 -9.57 -0.77 -2.74
CA ALA A 109 -10.01 -1.61 -1.63
C ALA A 109 -11.12 -2.51 -2.14
N ASP A 110 -11.13 -3.78 -1.73
CA ASP A 110 -12.21 -4.72 -2.09
C ASP A 110 -13.55 -4.12 -1.66
N LEU A 111 -13.62 -3.54 -0.46
CA LEU A 111 -14.82 -2.88 0.05
C LEU A 111 -14.57 -1.43 0.42
N THR A 112 -15.58 -0.58 0.24
CA THR A 112 -15.60 0.78 0.77
C THR A 112 -16.77 0.92 1.74
N MET A 113 -16.49 1.41 2.95
CA MET A 113 -17.47 1.72 3.99
C MET A 113 -17.44 3.21 4.28
N VAL A 114 -18.61 3.85 4.29
CA VAL A 114 -18.79 5.18 4.90
C VAL A 114 -19.13 4.97 6.36
N PHE A 115 -18.34 5.54 7.26
CA PHE A 115 -18.53 5.45 8.70
C PHE A 115 -19.12 6.74 9.26
N ASP A 116 -20.34 6.63 9.79
CA ASP A 116 -21.08 7.69 10.48
C ASP A 116 -21.17 7.35 11.98
N ALA A 117 -20.74 8.28 12.82
CA ALA A 117 -20.83 8.17 14.26
C ALA A 117 -21.48 9.42 14.86
N ARG A 118 -22.45 9.20 15.77
CA ARG A 118 -23.10 10.23 16.58
C ARG A 118 -22.84 9.94 18.04
N VAL A 119 -22.16 10.87 18.69
CA VAL A 119 -21.76 10.76 20.10
C VAL A 119 -22.40 11.89 20.89
N SER A 120 -23.11 11.53 21.96
CA SER A 120 -23.65 12.46 22.94
C SER A 120 -23.10 12.13 24.32
N ILE A 121 -22.40 13.09 24.94
CA ILE A 121 -21.83 12.94 26.28
C ILE A 121 -22.60 13.82 27.26
N GLY A 122 -23.22 13.20 28.25
CA GLY A 122 -23.90 13.90 29.33
C GLY A 122 -22.91 14.50 30.33
N THR A 123 -23.14 15.76 30.72
CA THR A 123 -22.29 16.49 31.70
C THR A 123 -22.98 16.69 33.05
N VAL A 124 -24.23 16.24 33.18
CA VAL A 124 -25.07 16.37 34.38
C VAL A 124 -25.52 14.99 34.83
N SER A 125 -25.57 14.74 36.14
CA SER A 125 -26.09 13.47 36.68
C SER A 125 -27.48 13.14 36.12
N PHE A 126 -27.72 11.85 35.89
CA PHE A 126 -28.95 11.29 35.32
C PHE A 126 -29.22 11.64 33.85
N THR A 127 -28.33 12.38 33.18
CA THR A 127 -28.38 12.52 31.72
C THR A 127 -27.85 11.26 31.04
N GLN A 128 -28.33 11.00 29.83
CA GLN A 128 -27.94 9.83 29.04
C GLN A 128 -26.75 10.15 28.14
N ASN A 129 -25.74 9.29 28.19
CA ASN A 129 -24.75 9.16 27.14
C ASN A 129 -25.31 8.26 26.03
N SER A 130 -25.08 8.62 24.77
CA SER A 130 -25.43 7.76 23.64
C SER A 130 -24.33 7.74 22.59
N VAL A 131 -24.13 6.56 22.01
CA VAL A 131 -23.26 6.33 20.87
C VAL A 131 -24.05 5.56 19.84
N GLU A 132 -24.23 6.17 18.66
CA GLU A 132 -24.83 5.52 17.50
C GLU A 132 -23.81 5.46 16.37
N LEU A 133 -23.58 4.26 15.86
CA LEU A 133 -22.62 3.96 14.79
C LEU A 133 -23.37 3.41 13.58
N ALA A 134 -22.97 3.83 12.39
CA ALA A 134 -23.42 3.26 11.12
C ALA A 134 -22.24 3.12 10.14
N GLY A 135 -22.07 1.91 9.61
CA GLY A 135 -21.13 1.57 8.56
C GLY A 135 -21.90 1.23 7.30
N ILE A 136 -21.93 2.15 6.33
CA ILE A 136 -22.63 1.97 5.05
C ILE A 136 -21.63 1.38 4.07
N PHE A 137 -21.74 0.09 3.80
CA PHE A 137 -20.91 -0.59 2.82
C PHE A 137 -21.43 -0.34 1.42
N THR A 138 -20.51 -0.08 0.50
CA THR A 138 -20.82 0.21 -0.90
C THR A 138 -20.11 -0.75 -1.83
N ASP A 139 -20.72 -0.98 -3.00
CA ASP A 139 -20.08 -1.68 -4.10
C ASP A 139 -19.12 -0.76 -4.88
N GLU A 140 -18.55 -1.27 -5.97
CA GLU A 140 -17.59 -0.52 -6.79
C GLU A 140 -18.22 0.67 -7.54
N SER A 141 -19.53 0.64 -7.73
CA SER A 141 -20.32 1.73 -8.32
C SER A 141 -20.77 2.74 -7.26
N ARG A 142 -20.26 2.62 -6.02
CA ARG A 142 -20.64 3.42 -4.84
C ARG A 142 -22.11 3.31 -4.46
N GLN A 143 -22.79 2.24 -4.87
CA GLN A 143 -24.16 1.99 -4.45
C GLN A 143 -24.17 1.31 -3.07
N PRO A 144 -25.03 1.75 -2.12
CA PRO A 144 -25.15 1.11 -0.82
C PRO A 144 -25.60 -0.35 -0.94
N VAL A 145 -24.83 -1.26 -0.33
CA VAL A 145 -25.08 -2.70 -0.33
C VAL A 145 -25.79 -3.09 0.97
N GLU A 146 -25.19 -2.70 2.10
CA GLU A 146 -25.70 -3.00 3.42
C GLU A 146 -25.20 -1.97 4.43
N THR A 147 -26.04 -1.63 5.38
CA THR A 147 -25.68 -0.76 6.50
C THR A 147 -25.61 -1.59 7.75
N VAL A 148 -24.46 -1.57 8.41
CA VAL A 148 -24.26 -2.16 9.73
C VAL A 148 -24.39 -1.06 10.76
N SER A 149 -25.15 -1.30 11.83
CA SER A 149 -25.30 -0.34 12.92
C SER A 149 -24.77 -0.87 14.24
N GLY A 150 -24.41 0.02 15.16
CA GLY A 150 -24.16 -0.32 16.55
C GLY A 150 -24.67 0.78 17.47
N LYS A 151 -25.24 0.41 18.61
CA LYS A 151 -25.76 1.37 19.58
C LYS A 151 -25.32 1.03 20.99
N GLY A 152 -25.02 2.07 21.76
CA GLY A 152 -24.72 1.95 23.17
C GLY A 152 -25.19 3.18 23.93
N ALA A 153 -25.63 2.97 25.16
CA ALA A 153 -26.13 4.02 26.02
C ALA A 153 -25.75 3.76 27.48
N SER A 154 -25.54 4.82 28.23
CA SER A 154 -25.31 4.75 29.66
C SER A 154 -25.86 5.99 30.35
N ILE A 155 -26.04 5.94 31.66
CA ILE A 155 -26.52 7.07 32.45
C ILE A 155 -25.34 7.66 33.22
N VAL A 156 -25.25 8.99 33.31
CA VAL A 156 -24.25 9.68 34.14
C VAL A 156 -24.62 9.47 35.61
N PRO A 157 -23.74 8.87 36.44
CA PRO A 157 -24.06 8.59 37.85
C PRO A 157 -24.13 9.87 38.69
N TRP A 158 -24.59 9.74 39.95
CA TRP A 158 -24.44 10.78 40.97
C TRP A 158 -23.37 10.37 42.00
N PRO A 159 -22.44 11.27 42.36
CA PRO A 159 -22.17 12.56 41.72
C PRO A 159 -21.67 12.35 40.29
N ALA A 160 -21.73 13.39 39.43
CA ALA A 160 -21.34 13.33 38.02
C ALA A 160 -19.82 13.16 37.80
N PHE A 161 -19.28 12.06 38.31
CA PHE A 161 -17.96 11.54 37.95
C PHE A 161 -18.17 10.71 36.68
N ILE A 162 -17.39 10.93 35.63
CA ILE A 162 -17.63 10.37 34.29
C ILE A 162 -16.76 9.13 34.03
N PRO A 163 -17.19 7.92 34.42
CA PRO A 163 -16.64 6.69 33.86
C PRO A 163 -17.69 5.88 33.06
N SER A 164 -18.92 6.38 32.88
CA SER A 164 -20.00 5.61 32.22
C SER A 164 -20.03 5.75 30.69
N PHE A 165 -19.47 6.83 30.12
CA PHE A 165 -19.37 6.99 28.65
C PHE A 165 -18.55 5.89 27.96
N PRO A 166 -17.37 5.47 28.47
CA PRO A 166 -16.62 4.33 27.93
C PRO A 166 -17.46 3.04 27.81
N GLY A 167 -18.40 2.82 28.75
CA GLY A 167 -19.33 1.69 28.67
C GLY A 167 -20.25 1.79 27.45
N ALA A 168 -20.88 2.95 27.24
CA ALA A 168 -21.73 3.18 26.06
C ALA A 168 -20.95 3.04 24.74
N LEU A 169 -19.70 3.51 24.70
CA LEU A 169 -18.83 3.37 23.53
C LEU A 169 -18.50 1.90 23.25
N LYS A 170 -18.11 1.16 24.29
CA LYS A 170 -17.79 -0.27 24.21
C LYS A 170 -19.00 -1.08 23.75
N ASP A 171 -20.19 -0.82 24.31
CA ASP A 171 -21.43 -1.50 23.94
C ASP A 171 -21.81 -1.22 22.48
N ALA A 172 -21.66 0.03 22.04
CA ALA A 172 -21.92 0.39 20.64
C ALA A 172 -21.01 -0.36 19.65
N PHE A 173 -19.71 -0.49 19.96
CA PHE A 173 -18.79 -1.25 19.12
C PHE A 173 -18.98 -2.76 19.21
N ALA A 174 -19.38 -3.29 20.36
CA ALA A 174 -19.74 -4.71 20.49
C ALA A 174 -20.99 -5.04 19.64
N ASP A 175 -22.00 -4.18 19.68
CA ASP A 175 -23.20 -4.31 18.86
C ASP A 175 -22.89 -4.13 17.36
N PHE A 176 -22.08 -3.12 17.01
CA PHE A 176 -21.60 -2.92 15.64
C PHE A 176 -20.85 -4.15 15.11
N ALA A 177 -19.94 -4.70 15.91
CA ALA A 177 -19.15 -5.88 15.57
C ALA A 177 -20.05 -7.11 15.33
N LYS A 178 -21.03 -7.34 16.22
CA LYS A 178 -22.01 -8.42 16.07
C LYS A 178 -22.85 -8.26 14.81
N ASN A 179 -23.31 -7.04 14.52
CA ASN A 179 -24.12 -6.78 13.33
C ASN A 179 -23.28 -6.86 12.04
N LEU A 180 -22.00 -6.54 12.09
CA LEU A 180 -21.06 -6.73 11.00
C LEU A 180 -20.85 -8.22 10.69
N ASP A 181 -20.67 -9.04 11.73
CA ASP A 181 -20.53 -10.49 11.60
C ASP A 181 -21.81 -11.17 11.08
N GLY A 182 -22.97 -10.50 11.21
CA GLY A 182 -24.27 -10.96 10.72
C GLY A 182 -24.72 -10.36 9.38
N ALA A 183 -23.89 -9.53 8.73
CA ALA A 183 -24.26 -8.76 7.54
C ALA A 183 -24.44 -9.67 6.30
N ALA A 184 -25.65 -10.20 6.10
CA ALA A 184 -25.91 -11.25 5.13
C ALA A 184 -25.73 -10.81 3.67
N LYS A 185 -26.08 -9.56 3.32
CA LYS A 185 -25.88 -9.04 1.96
C LYS A 185 -24.41 -8.79 1.69
N LEU A 186 -23.67 -8.33 2.69
CA LEU A 186 -22.23 -8.14 2.63
C LEU A 186 -21.51 -9.49 2.50
N HIS A 187 -21.94 -10.51 3.24
CA HIS A 187 -21.49 -11.88 3.07
C HIS A 187 -21.76 -12.38 1.66
N ALA A 188 -22.96 -12.15 1.11
CA ALA A 188 -23.29 -12.56 -0.24
C ALA A 188 -22.46 -11.82 -1.30
N LEU A 189 -22.21 -10.52 -1.12
CA LEU A 189 -21.33 -9.74 -2.00
C LEU A 189 -19.91 -10.30 -1.99
N VAL A 190 -19.34 -10.48 -0.79
CA VAL A 190 -17.98 -11.03 -0.62
C VAL A 190 -17.91 -12.47 -1.13
N ALA A 191 -18.95 -13.28 -0.94
CA ALA A 191 -19.04 -14.64 -1.47
C ALA A 191 -19.25 -14.69 -2.99
N SER A 192 -19.93 -13.73 -3.60
CA SER A 192 -20.10 -13.66 -5.07
C SER A 192 -18.79 -13.28 -5.77
N ARG A 193 -18.04 -12.34 -5.19
CA ARG A 193 -16.67 -12.01 -5.60
C ARG A 193 -15.69 -13.13 -5.29
N GLY A 194 -15.85 -13.70 -4.10
CA GLY A 194 -15.16 -14.88 -3.64
C GLY A 194 -15.44 -16.09 -4.51
N GLY A 195 -16.64 -16.23 -5.09
CA GLY A 195 -17.08 -17.33 -5.96
C GLY A 195 -16.58 -17.20 -7.40
N ALA A 196 -16.48 -15.97 -7.92
CA ALA A 196 -15.70 -15.69 -9.13
C ALA A 196 -14.20 -15.99 -8.91
N ARG A 197 -13.66 -15.70 -7.72
CA ARG A 197 -12.32 -16.13 -7.28
C ARG A 197 -12.22 -17.65 -6.98
N ARG A 198 -13.31 -18.31 -6.52
CA ARG A 198 -13.35 -19.74 -6.11
C ARG A 198 -13.55 -20.67 -7.29
N ALA A 199 -14.17 -20.21 -8.37
CA ALA A 199 -14.16 -20.89 -9.66
C ALA A 199 -12.72 -21.05 -10.22
N VAL A 200 -11.77 -20.27 -9.68
CA VAL A 200 -10.32 -20.40 -9.94
C VAL A 200 -9.59 -21.19 -8.82
N ALA A 201 -10.24 -21.44 -7.67
CA ALA A 201 -9.69 -22.16 -6.52
C ALA A 201 -10.01 -23.67 -6.53
N ALA A 202 -9.85 -24.33 -7.68
CA ALA A 202 -9.85 -25.79 -7.76
C ALA A 202 -8.47 -26.33 -7.33
N GLY A 203 -8.27 -26.56 -6.03
CA GLY A 203 -7.05 -27.21 -5.47
C GLY A 203 -5.71 -26.50 -5.77
N PRO A 204 -4.57 -27.04 -5.32
CA PRO A 204 -3.29 -26.65 -5.89
C PRO A 204 -3.34 -26.96 -7.39
N MET A 205 -3.30 -25.92 -8.21
CA MET A 205 -3.24 -26.07 -9.65
C MET A 205 -1.94 -26.79 -9.98
N ASP A 206 -2.02 -27.90 -10.73
CA ASP A 206 -0.82 -28.58 -11.20
C ASP A 206 0.11 -27.56 -11.91
N PRO A 207 1.41 -27.50 -11.57
CA PRO A 207 2.35 -26.54 -12.14
C PRO A 207 2.37 -26.51 -13.67
N ALA A 208 2.10 -27.64 -14.34
CA ALA A 208 2.01 -27.67 -15.80
C ALA A 208 0.74 -26.98 -16.32
N THR A 209 -0.38 -27.12 -15.61
CA THR A 209 -1.64 -26.42 -15.91
C THR A 209 -1.49 -24.90 -15.75
N LEU A 210 -0.85 -24.45 -14.66
CA LEU A 210 -0.60 -23.03 -14.43
C LEU A 210 0.36 -22.45 -15.47
N ARG A 211 1.43 -23.18 -15.81
CA ARG A 211 2.35 -22.81 -16.89
C ARG A 211 1.64 -22.71 -18.24
N ALA A 212 0.76 -23.65 -18.56
CA ALA A 212 -0.04 -23.62 -19.78
C ALA A 212 -0.97 -22.40 -19.80
N ARG A 213 -1.60 -22.05 -18.67
CA ARG A 213 -2.43 -20.86 -18.54
C ARG A 213 -1.63 -19.57 -18.74
N VAL A 214 -0.47 -19.44 -18.09
CA VAL A 214 0.43 -18.28 -18.25
C VAL A 214 0.90 -18.13 -19.69
N ARG A 215 1.21 -19.23 -20.39
CA ARG A 215 1.59 -19.21 -21.81
C ARG A 215 0.42 -18.95 -22.74
N GLY A 216 -0.79 -19.35 -22.33
CA GLY A 216 -2.04 -19.13 -23.04
C GLY A 216 -2.69 -17.77 -22.76
N LEU A 217 -2.05 -16.89 -21.97
CA LEU A 217 -2.55 -15.53 -21.76
C LEU A 217 -2.70 -14.83 -23.11
N ALA A 218 -3.93 -14.44 -23.41
CA ALA A 218 -4.23 -13.65 -24.59
C ALA A 218 -3.61 -12.26 -24.48
N GLY A 219 -3.29 -11.64 -25.63
CA GLY A 219 -2.76 -10.28 -25.69
C GLY A 219 -1.30 -10.21 -26.15
N ARG A 220 -0.90 -9.02 -26.58
CA ARG A 220 0.44 -8.73 -27.08
C ARG A 220 1.34 -8.21 -25.96
N SER A 221 2.64 -8.43 -26.13
CA SER A 221 3.68 -7.99 -25.19
C SER A 221 4.43 -6.81 -25.79
N TRP A 222 4.25 -5.65 -25.16
CA TRP A 222 4.84 -4.39 -25.57
C TRP A 222 5.94 -3.98 -24.62
N ALA A 223 6.97 -3.33 -25.13
CA ALA A 223 7.99 -2.74 -24.29
C ALA A 223 8.44 -1.35 -24.74
N VAL A 224 8.73 -0.50 -23.77
CA VAL A 224 9.42 0.78 -23.97
C VAL A 224 10.70 0.73 -23.14
N VAL A 225 11.84 0.92 -23.78
CA VAL A 225 13.15 0.82 -23.16
C VAL A 225 13.87 2.15 -23.34
N VAL A 226 14.16 2.82 -22.23
CA VAL A 226 14.80 4.14 -22.21
C VAL A 226 16.18 4.02 -21.57
N GLY A 227 17.20 4.58 -22.21
CA GLY A 227 18.57 4.62 -21.68
C GLY A 227 19.26 5.92 -22.04
N ILE A 228 19.70 6.68 -21.04
CA ILE A 228 20.22 8.04 -21.24
C ILE A 228 21.57 8.19 -20.56
N ASN A 229 22.61 8.36 -21.36
CA ASN A 229 23.95 8.71 -20.91
C ASN A 229 24.22 10.20 -21.10
N ASN A 230 23.86 10.74 -22.27
CA ASN A 230 24.31 12.06 -22.71
C ASN A 230 23.25 13.14 -22.46
N TYR A 231 23.17 13.63 -21.23
CA TYR A 231 22.22 14.67 -20.81
C TYR A 231 22.61 16.07 -21.32
N ARG A 232 21.61 16.88 -21.69
CA ARG A 232 21.83 18.28 -22.13
C ARG A 232 22.11 19.25 -20.99
N HIS A 233 21.58 18.97 -19.79
CA HIS A 233 21.61 19.87 -18.64
C HIS A 233 22.07 19.19 -17.34
N ALA A 234 22.57 17.96 -17.41
CA ALA A 234 23.06 17.20 -16.26
C ALA A 234 24.35 16.46 -16.63
N ASP A 235 25.09 15.98 -15.63
CA ASP A 235 26.31 15.20 -15.83
C ASP A 235 26.00 13.90 -16.60
N PRO A 236 26.89 13.45 -17.50
CA PRO A 236 26.66 12.23 -18.23
C PRO A 236 26.76 10.97 -17.35
N LEU A 237 26.09 9.90 -17.79
CA LEU A 237 26.22 8.53 -17.25
C LEU A 237 26.98 7.64 -18.23
N ASN A 238 27.47 6.48 -17.74
CA ASN A 238 28.25 5.56 -18.56
C ASN A 238 27.47 4.27 -18.88
N ALA A 239 26.69 3.73 -17.94
CA ALA A 239 26.04 2.44 -18.10
C ALA A 239 24.62 2.46 -18.70
N ALA A 240 23.88 3.57 -18.62
CA ALA A 240 22.43 3.56 -18.89
C ALA A 240 22.06 3.15 -20.32
N VAL A 241 22.82 3.57 -21.33
CA VAL A 241 22.62 3.12 -22.72
C VAL A 241 22.96 1.64 -22.89
N ALA A 242 24.02 1.15 -22.24
CA ALA A 242 24.39 -0.26 -22.30
C ALA A 242 23.33 -1.15 -21.62
N ASP A 243 22.80 -0.70 -20.48
CA ASP A 243 21.71 -1.32 -19.74
C ASP A 243 20.44 -1.44 -20.58
N ALA A 244 20.00 -0.32 -21.19
CA ALA A 244 18.84 -0.31 -22.07
C ALA A 244 19.02 -1.28 -23.26
N ARG A 245 20.21 -1.30 -23.88
CA ARG A 245 20.49 -2.25 -24.98
C ARG A 245 20.46 -3.71 -24.52
N ALA A 246 21.02 -4.01 -23.35
CA ALA A 246 21.04 -5.36 -22.80
C ALA A 246 19.63 -5.86 -22.45
N VAL A 247 18.80 -5.00 -21.86
CA VAL A 247 17.37 -5.30 -21.60
C VAL A 247 16.62 -5.50 -22.91
N ALA A 248 16.74 -4.58 -23.87
CA ALA A 248 16.09 -4.70 -25.17
C ALA A 248 16.46 -6.00 -25.90
N ALA A 249 17.72 -6.43 -25.82
CA ALA A 249 18.19 -7.68 -26.42
C ALA A 249 17.63 -8.95 -25.75
N ALA A 250 17.25 -8.89 -24.47
CA ALA A 250 16.67 -10.02 -23.75
C ALA A 250 15.17 -10.22 -24.04
N LEU A 251 14.46 -9.13 -24.35
CA LEU A 251 13.01 -9.07 -24.49
C LEU A 251 12.37 -10.02 -25.52
N PRO A 252 12.94 -10.23 -26.72
CA PRO A 252 12.36 -11.16 -27.70
C PRO A 252 12.22 -12.59 -27.16
N ARG A 253 13.18 -13.05 -26.34
CA ARG A 253 13.14 -14.39 -25.73
C ARG A 253 12.04 -14.54 -24.68
N LEU A 254 11.51 -13.42 -24.18
CA LEU A 254 10.42 -13.34 -23.21
C LEU A 254 9.06 -13.09 -23.89
N GLY A 255 9.02 -13.09 -25.23
CA GLY A 255 7.83 -12.89 -26.04
C GLY A 255 7.47 -11.43 -26.34
N PHE A 256 8.36 -10.48 -26.05
CA PHE A 256 8.19 -9.06 -26.38
C PHE A 256 8.73 -8.76 -27.77
N ASN A 257 7.83 -8.72 -28.74
CA ASN A 257 8.16 -8.46 -30.14
C ASN A 257 7.96 -6.99 -30.53
N GLU A 258 7.19 -6.23 -29.74
CA GLU A 258 6.89 -4.82 -29.98
C GLU A 258 7.72 -3.96 -29.02
N VAL A 259 8.99 -3.72 -29.35
CA VAL A 259 9.93 -2.98 -28.49
C VAL A 259 10.25 -1.62 -29.10
N ARG A 260 9.96 -0.55 -28.36
CA ARG A 260 10.42 0.82 -28.64
C ARG A 260 11.63 1.13 -27.77
N VAL A 261 12.74 1.47 -28.40
CA VAL A 261 14.00 1.81 -27.70
C VAL A 261 14.29 3.29 -27.94
N LEU A 262 14.41 4.08 -26.87
CA LEU A 262 14.74 5.50 -26.91
C LEU A 262 16.07 5.71 -26.19
N LEU A 263 17.10 6.12 -26.93
CA LEU A 263 18.45 6.30 -26.39
C LEU A 263 18.92 7.74 -26.55
N ASP A 264 19.59 8.26 -25.52
CA ASP A 264 20.19 9.60 -25.48
C ASP A 264 19.25 10.66 -26.09
N GLU A 265 19.66 11.34 -27.17
CA GLU A 265 18.94 12.43 -27.82
C GLU A 265 17.50 12.08 -28.25
N GLN A 266 17.17 10.79 -28.39
CA GLN A 266 15.80 10.35 -28.70
C GLN A 266 14.89 10.36 -27.47
N ALA A 267 15.45 10.21 -26.26
CA ALA A 267 14.71 10.09 -25.02
C ALA A 267 14.33 11.46 -24.43
N THR A 268 13.74 12.31 -25.26
CA THR A 268 13.14 13.59 -24.81
C THR A 268 11.83 13.34 -24.08
N LYS A 269 11.44 14.26 -23.18
CA LYS A 269 10.14 14.19 -22.50
C LYS A 269 8.99 14.01 -23.50
N ALA A 270 8.99 14.84 -24.55
CA ALA A 270 7.95 14.84 -25.58
C ALA A 270 7.88 13.50 -26.33
N GLU A 271 9.02 12.91 -26.67
CA GLU A 271 9.04 11.63 -27.40
C GLU A 271 8.59 10.45 -26.53
N ILE A 272 9.02 10.41 -25.26
CA ILE A 272 8.57 9.39 -24.30
C ILE A 272 7.04 9.48 -24.12
N GLU A 273 6.51 10.69 -23.92
CA GLU A 273 5.07 10.93 -23.80
C GLU A 273 4.32 10.60 -25.09
N ARG A 274 4.86 10.93 -26.27
CA ARG A 274 4.27 10.60 -27.57
C ARG A 274 4.16 9.09 -27.78
N VAL A 275 5.19 8.33 -27.42
CA VAL A 275 5.18 6.86 -27.52
C VAL A 275 4.11 6.28 -26.59
N ILE A 276 4.08 6.69 -25.32
CA ILE A 276 3.16 6.12 -24.33
C ILE A 276 1.71 6.55 -24.58
N TYR A 277 1.45 7.86 -24.68
CA TYR A 277 0.10 8.41 -24.75
C TYR A 277 -0.49 8.50 -26.16
N GLY A 278 0.35 8.61 -27.18
CA GLY A 278 -0.09 8.63 -28.57
C GLY A 278 -0.11 7.24 -29.17
N GLU A 279 1.07 6.63 -29.31
CA GLU A 279 1.20 5.37 -30.06
C GLU A 279 0.63 4.17 -29.31
N LEU A 280 1.10 3.91 -28.07
CA LEU A 280 0.72 2.70 -27.34
C LEU A 280 -0.73 2.73 -26.89
N LYS A 281 -1.23 3.89 -26.44
CA LYS A 281 -2.63 4.05 -26.06
C LYS A 281 -3.61 3.60 -27.16
N GLU A 282 -3.31 3.89 -28.42
CA GLU A 282 -4.17 3.52 -29.56
C GLU A 282 -3.99 2.06 -30.00
N LYS A 283 -2.78 1.52 -29.88
CA LYS A 283 -2.46 0.18 -30.38
C LYS A 283 -2.74 -0.93 -29.37
N MET A 284 -2.66 -0.66 -28.08
CA MET A 284 -2.78 -1.68 -27.04
C MET A 284 -4.23 -2.10 -26.80
N GLY A 285 -4.44 -3.40 -26.66
CA GLY A 285 -5.73 -4.00 -26.27
C GLY A 285 -5.85 -4.27 -24.76
N PRO A 286 -7.06 -4.54 -24.25
CA PRO A 286 -7.36 -4.75 -22.83
C PRO A 286 -6.75 -6.01 -22.20
N ASN A 287 -6.13 -6.88 -23.01
CA ASN A 287 -5.40 -8.06 -22.55
C ASN A 287 -3.88 -7.93 -22.75
N ASP A 288 -3.41 -6.84 -23.35
CA ASP A 288 -1.99 -6.64 -23.61
C ASP A 288 -1.22 -6.33 -22.32
N ARG A 289 0.09 -6.51 -22.36
CA ARG A 289 1.01 -6.14 -21.26
C ARG A 289 2.08 -5.18 -21.73
N LEU A 290 2.43 -4.21 -20.89
CA LEU A 290 3.47 -3.21 -21.14
C LEU A 290 4.60 -3.32 -20.14
N PHE A 291 5.80 -3.57 -20.62
CA PHE A 291 7.03 -3.45 -19.83
C PHE A 291 7.76 -2.15 -20.16
N VAL A 292 7.98 -1.30 -19.17
CA VAL A 292 8.77 -0.09 -19.32
C VAL A 292 10.06 -0.25 -18.53
N PHE A 293 11.20 -0.18 -19.22
CA PHE A 293 12.50 -0.12 -18.60
C PHE A 293 13.08 1.29 -18.74
N TRP A 294 13.63 1.82 -17.66
CA TRP A 294 14.29 3.12 -17.62
C TRP A 294 15.65 3.00 -16.96
N ALA A 295 16.71 3.44 -17.64
CA ALA A 295 18.02 3.68 -17.04
C ALA A 295 18.44 5.12 -17.27
N GLY A 296 18.78 5.84 -16.21
CA GLY A 296 19.16 7.25 -16.29
C GLY A 296 19.14 7.96 -14.95
N HIS A 297 19.26 9.29 -14.97
CA HIS A 297 19.13 10.12 -13.79
C HIS A 297 17.70 10.13 -13.26
N GLY A 298 17.60 10.04 -11.93
CA GLY A 298 16.43 10.41 -11.17
C GLY A 298 16.82 11.51 -10.19
N ILE A 299 15.89 12.40 -9.88
CA ILE A 299 16.11 13.45 -8.89
C ILE A 299 14.93 13.54 -7.93
N THR A 300 15.17 14.16 -6.78
CA THR A 300 14.12 14.40 -5.79
C THR A 300 14.10 15.85 -5.38
N VAL A 301 12.90 16.42 -5.44
CA VAL A 301 12.62 17.80 -5.07
C VAL A 301 11.85 17.81 -3.76
N LYS A 302 12.24 18.70 -2.84
CA LYS A 302 11.47 18.96 -1.61
C LYS A 302 10.31 19.89 -1.93
N LEU A 303 9.11 19.54 -1.49
CA LEU A 303 7.92 20.35 -1.75
C LEU A 303 7.78 21.49 -0.72
N PRO A 304 7.27 22.67 -1.10
CA PRO A 304 7.16 23.84 -0.20
C PRO A 304 6.33 23.60 1.07
N ARG A 305 5.36 22.67 1.03
CA ARG A 305 4.47 22.33 2.16
C ARG A 305 4.90 21.07 2.92
N GLY A 306 6.13 20.60 2.71
CA GLY A 306 6.62 19.35 3.24
C GLY A 306 6.35 18.17 2.30
N GLY A 307 7.15 17.11 2.46
CA GLY A 307 7.19 15.99 1.53
C GLY A 307 8.23 16.16 0.43
N GLU A 308 8.39 15.12 -0.38
CA GLU A 308 9.36 15.03 -1.46
C GLU A 308 8.70 14.38 -2.66
N GLU A 309 9.08 14.82 -3.86
CA GLU A 309 8.60 14.28 -5.11
C GLU A 309 9.77 13.82 -5.98
N GLY A 310 9.65 12.61 -6.51
CA GLY A 310 10.66 12.00 -7.38
C GLY A 310 10.36 12.27 -8.85
N TYR A 311 11.42 12.46 -9.63
CA TYR A 311 11.35 12.75 -11.05
C TYR A 311 12.34 11.86 -11.81
N LEU A 312 11.92 11.34 -12.96
CA LEU A 312 12.81 10.76 -13.97
C LEU A 312 13.25 11.87 -14.92
N MET A 313 14.54 11.94 -15.23
CA MET A 313 15.12 12.98 -16.09
C MET A 313 15.23 12.48 -17.54
N PRO A 314 14.43 13.00 -18.48
CA PRO A 314 14.66 12.82 -19.91
C PRO A 314 15.96 13.53 -20.34
N VAL A 315 16.42 13.29 -21.58
CA VAL A 315 17.68 13.85 -22.08
C VAL A 315 17.70 15.39 -22.06
N ASP A 316 16.53 16.01 -22.23
CA ASP A 316 16.28 17.44 -22.22
C ASP A 316 15.76 17.97 -20.86
N GLY A 317 15.81 17.14 -19.81
CA GLY A 317 15.45 17.55 -18.45
C GLY A 317 16.47 18.51 -17.85
N ASP A 318 15.99 19.64 -17.31
CA ASP A 318 16.77 20.62 -16.55
C ASP A 318 16.58 20.38 -15.04
N PRO A 319 17.63 19.98 -14.29
CA PRO A 319 17.53 19.72 -12.84
C PRO A 319 17.20 20.97 -12.01
N GLN A 320 17.30 22.18 -12.58
CA GLN A 320 16.86 23.42 -11.95
C GLN A 320 15.36 23.69 -12.16
N ARG A 321 14.71 23.01 -13.10
CA ARG A 321 13.27 23.13 -13.41
C ARG A 321 12.61 21.76 -13.67
N PRO A 322 12.75 20.80 -12.74
CA PRO A 322 12.26 19.44 -12.94
C PRO A 322 10.74 19.36 -13.10
N GLU A 323 9.98 20.24 -12.45
CA GLU A 323 8.51 20.28 -12.54
C GLU A 323 8.02 20.52 -13.97
N LEU A 324 8.83 21.23 -14.79
CA LEU A 324 8.52 21.54 -16.17
C LEU A 324 9.08 20.52 -17.15
N THR A 325 10.33 20.11 -16.91
CA THR A 325 11.16 19.40 -17.91
C THR A 325 11.36 17.92 -17.64
N ALA A 326 11.11 17.47 -16.41
CA ALA A 326 11.22 16.07 -16.02
C ALA A 326 9.85 15.37 -15.98
N ILE A 327 9.85 14.05 -15.75
CA ILE A 327 8.66 13.22 -15.62
C ILE A 327 8.48 12.88 -14.14
N ALA A 328 7.47 13.47 -13.49
CA ALA A 328 7.15 13.16 -12.10
C ALA A 328 6.73 11.69 -11.96
N MET A 329 7.04 11.08 -10.82
CA MET A 329 6.62 9.70 -10.54
C MET A 329 5.09 9.53 -10.51
N ASP A 330 4.35 10.58 -10.16
CA ASP A 330 2.89 10.60 -10.30
C ASP A 330 2.44 10.57 -11.77
N GLU A 331 3.23 11.13 -12.70
CA GLU A 331 3.00 10.99 -14.13
C GLU A 331 3.31 9.56 -14.61
N VAL A 332 4.34 8.88 -14.10
CA VAL A 332 4.58 7.45 -14.40
C VAL A 332 3.37 6.59 -14.02
N LYS A 333 2.76 6.87 -12.87
CA LYS A 333 1.51 6.21 -12.46
C LYS A 333 0.35 6.54 -13.41
N LYS A 334 0.21 7.80 -13.85
CA LYS A 334 -0.81 8.21 -14.82
C LYS A 334 -0.59 7.58 -16.20
N MET A 335 0.66 7.39 -16.61
CA MET A 335 1.04 6.67 -17.84
C MET A 335 0.51 5.24 -17.80
N GLY A 336 0.79 4.50 -16.73
CA GLY A 336 0.29 3.14 -16.55
C GLY A 336 -1.24 3.04 -16.57
N LYS A 337 -1.94 4.03 -15.98
CA LYS A 337 -3.42 4.12 -15.97
C LYS A 337 -4.06 4.36 -17.32
N ARG A 338 -3.36 5.07 -18.21
CA ARG A 338 -3.94 5.63 -19.44
C ARG A 338 -3.72 4.76 -20.66
N VAL A 339 -2.82 3.78 -20.58
CA VAL A 339 -2.71 2.72 -21.58
C VAL A 339 -3.78 1.66 -21.34
N ASN A 340 -4.24 1.00 -22.41
CA ASN A 340 -5.26 -0.05 -22.30
C ASN A 340 -4.69 -1.40 -21.80
N ALA A 341 -3.40 -1.46 -21.48
CA ALA A 341 -2.74 -2.68 -21.03
C ALA A 341 -3.39 -3.22 -19.75
N LYS A 342 -3.58 -4.54 -19.67
CA LYS A 342 -3.99 -5.21 -18.42
C LYS A 342 -2.89 -5.12 -17.38
N HIS A 343 -1.67 -5.49 -17.77
CA HIS A 343 -0.52 -5.52 -16.87
C HIS A 343 0.54 -4.52 -17.34
N VAL A 344 0.91 -3.59 -16.46
CA VAL A 344 2.00 -2.64 -16.70
C VAL A 344 3.06 -2.81 -15.64
N PHE A 345 4.32 -2.93 -16.06
CA PHE A 345 5.45 -3.01 -15.15
C PHE A 345 6.52 -1.99 -15.53
N PHE A 346 6.89 -1.13 -14.57
CA PHE A 346 7.98 -0.18 -14.67
C PHE A 346 9.20 -0.70 -13.88
N ALA A 347 10.30 -1.01 -14.57
CA ALA A 347 11.60 -1.27 -13.96
C ALA A 347 12.49 -0.03 -14.15
N ILE A 348 12.87 0.61 -13.05
CA ILE A 348 13.51 1.93 -13.08
C ILE A 348 14.89 1.87 -12.41
N ASP A 349 15.93 1.85 -13.22
CA ASP A 349 17.34 2.00 -12.83
C ASP A 349 17.73 3.47 -12.69
N SER A 350 17.17 4.11 -11.67
CA SER A 350 17.51 5.49 -11.29
C SER A 350 17.34 5.72 -9.79
N CYS A 351 17.94 6.79 -9.30
CA CYS A 351 17.96 7.17 -7.89
C CYS A 351 16.89 8.22 -7.58
N PHE A 352 15.98 7.99 -6.62
CA PHE A 352 15.13 9.06 -6.08
C PHE A 352 14.54 8.70 -4.70
N SER A 353 14.26 9.71 -3.87
CA SER A 353 13.16 9.72 -2.90
C SER A 353 11.86 10.22 -3.53
N GLY A 354 10.75 9.93 -2.87
CA GLY A 354 9.47 10.61 -3.10
C GLY A 354 8.30 9.65 -3.23
N PHE A 355 8.57 8.35 -3.30
CA PHE A 355 7.52 7.36 -3.36
C PHE A 355 7.25 6.82 -1.96
N ALA A 356 6.10 7.17 -1.37
CA ALA A 356 5.55 6.50 -0.20
C ALA A 356 5.07 5.09 -0.63
N LEU A 357 6.02 4.19 -0.88
CA LEU A 357 5.76 2.80 -1.25
C LEU A 357 5.45 2.05 0.06
N THR A 358 4.17 1.92 0.37
CA THR A 358 3.65 1.37 1.63
C THR A 358 3.43 -0.15 1.60
N ARG A 359 3.91 -0.85 0.58
CA ARG A 359 3.82 -2.31 0.53
C ARG A 359 5.14 -2.94 0.90
N ASP A 360 5.15 -3.66 2.01
CA ASP A 360 6.14 -4.70 2.25
C ASP A 360 6.09 -5.67 1.07
N ILE A 361 7.26 -5.98 0.51
CA ILE A 361 7.38 -7.06 -0.48
C ILE A 361 6.87 -8.31 0.22
N ALA A 362 5.77 -8.89 -0.26
CA ALA A 362 5.31 -10.19 0.25
C ALA A 362 6.49 -11.17 0.12
N THR A 363 6.99 -11.64 1.26
CA THR A 363 8.15 -12.53 1.32
C THR A 363 7.80 -13.95 0.93
N GLU A 364 6.51 -14.27 0.88
CA GLU A 364 6.00 -15.59 0.52
C GLU A 364 5.40 -15.59 -0.91
N PRO A 365 5.72 -16.59 -1.74
CA PRO A 365 5.09 -16.74 -3.04
C PRO A 365 3.57 -16.92 -2.87
N ALA A 366 2.79 -16.15 -3.62
CA ALA A 366 1.34 -16.30 -3.65
C ALA A 366 0.96 -17.75 -4.00
N ALA A 367 -0.08 -18.28 -3.35
CA ALA A 367 -0.57 -19.62 -3.67
C ALA A 367 -0.99 -19.68 -5.15
N ASP A 368 -0.87 -20.84 -5.80
CA ASP A 368 -1.11 -20.95 -7.26
C ASP A 368 -2.52 -20.49 -7.68
N ALA A 369 -3.52 -20.65 -6.82
CA ALA A 369 -4.87 -20.12 -7.03
C ALA A 369 -4.95 -18.58 -6.93
N GLU A 370 -4.18 -17.97 -6.03
CA GLU A 370 -4.06 -16.51 -5.92
C GLU A 370 -3.34 -15.93 -7.14
N LEU A 371 -2.31 -16.62 -7.62
CA LEU A 371 -1.63 -16.25 -8.85
C LEU A 371 -2.57 -16.33 -10.06
N ALA A 372 -3.33 -17.42 -10.19
CA ALA A 372 -4.28 -17.58 -11.28
C ALA A 372 -5.37 -16.49 -11.29
N ALA A 373 -5.79 -16.00 -10.12
CA ALA A 373 -6.67 -14.85 -10.01
C ALA A 373 -5.96 -13.53 -10.34
N ALA A 374 -4.73 -13.33 -9.86
CA ALA A 374 -3.92 -12.15 -10.14
C ALA A 374 -3.59 -11.98 -11.64
N LEU A 375 -3.57 -13.08 -12.42
CA LEU A 375 -3.39 -13.01 -13.87
C LEU A 375 -4.59 -12.41 -14.63
N GLU A 376 -5.78 -12.41 -14.03
CA GLU A 376 -7.00 -11.87 -14.65
C GLU A 376 -7.25 -10.41 -14.28
N GLU A 377 -6.64 -9.93 -13.19
CA GLU A 377 -6.83 -8.58 -12.67
C GLU A 377 -5.83 -7.58 -13.27
N PRO A 378 -6.25 -6.36 -13.63
CA PRO A 378 -5.32 -5.34 -14.09
C PRO A 378 -4.36 -4.90 -12.99
N VAL A 379 -3.15 -4.49 -13.37
CA VAL A 379 -2.13 -4.00 -12.42
C VAL A 379 -1.15 -3.02 -13.06
N VAL A 380 -0.70 -2.05 -12.26
CA VAL A 380 0.46 -1.20 -12.55
C VAL A 380 1.49 -1.40 -11.43
N GLN A 381 2.62 -2.01 -11.74
CA GLN A 381 3.71 -2.27 -10.80
C GLN A 381 4.94 -1.43 -11.11
N VAL A 382 5.69 -1.08 -10.09
CA VAL A 382 6.99 -0.41 -10.20
C VAL A 382 8.03 -1.12 -9.35
N LEU A 383 9.23 -1.27 -9.88
CA LEU A 383 10.43 -1.70 -9.17
C LEU A 383 11.55 -0.71 -9.48
N THR A 384 12.04 -0.01 -8.46
CA THR A 384 13.09 1.00 -8.58
C THR A 384 14.41 0.48 -8.02
N ALA A 385 15.52 1.02 -8.52
CA ALA A 385 16.84 0.56 -8.17
C ALA A 385 17.36 1.05 -6.83
N GLY A 386 16.94 2.22 -6.32
CA GLY A 386 17.45 2.77 -5.07
C GLY A 386 16.55 3.82 -4.43
N ARG A 387 16.83 4.13 -3.15
CA ARG A 387 16.16 5.18 -2.37
C ARG A 387 16.86 6.53 -2.54
N ARG A 388 16.32 7.55 -1.88
CA ARG A 388 16.94 8.88 -1.70
C ARG A 388 18.45 8.82 -1.50
N GLY A 389 19.18 9.63 -2.28
CA GLY A 389 20.59 9.91 -2.04
C GLY A 389 21.52 8.70 -2.23
N GLN A 390 20.98 7.56 -2.64
CA GLN A 390 21.75 6.38 -3.02
C GLN A 390 22.08 6.52 -4.49
N LYS A 391 23.36 6.57 -4.85
CA LYS A 391 23.77 6.48 -6.25
C LYS A 391 23.66 5.02 -6.71
N ALA A 392 23.17 4.80 -7.92
CA ALA A 392 23.19 3.49 -8.56
C ALA A 392 24.64 3.01 -8.66
N VAL A 393 24.87 1.74 -8.34
CA VAL A 393 26.20 1.13 -8.42
C VAL A 393 26.36 0.53 -9.81
N GLU A 394 27.45 0.87 -10.51
CA GLU A 394 27.82 0.24 -11.77
C GLU A 394 28.81 -0.92 -11.52
N GLU A 395 28.68 -2.01 -12.28
CA GLU A 395 29.55 -3.17 -12.29
C GLU A 395 29.68 -3.73 -13.72
N GLU A 396 30.90 -3.98 -14.21
CA GLU A 396 31.15 -4.55 -15.54
C GLU A 396 30.48 -3.77 -16.71
N GLY A 397 30.31 -2.45 -16.58
CA GLY A 397 29.70 -1.61 -17.61
C GLY A 397 28.17 -1.58 -17.59
N HIS A 398 27.55 -2.17 -16.56
CA HIS A 398 26.10 -2.20 -16.35
C HIS A 398 25.72 -1.73 -14.95
N GLY A 399 24.52 -1.18 -14.77
CA GLY A 399 23.94 -0.96 -13.44
C GLY A 399 23.74 -2.29 -12.71
N LEU A 400 24.08 -2.34 -11.41
CA LEU A 400 23.90 -3.54 -10.57
C LEU A 400 22.44 -4.00 -10.54
N PHE A 401 21.51 -3.05 -10.51
CA PHE A 401 20.08 -3.33 -10.61
C PHE A 401 19.75 -4.00 -11.94
N THR A 402 20.18 -3.42 -13.07
CA THR A 402 19.99 -3.98 -14.40
C THR A 402 20.60 -5.38 -14.53
N ARG A 403 21.81 -5.60 -14.00
CA ARG A 403 22.44 -6.93 -13.98
C ARG A 403 21.57 -7.96 -13.27
N ARG A 404 21.09 -7.64 -12.06
CA ARG A 404 20.24 -8.54 -11.29
C ARG A 404 18.85 -8.73 -11.92
N LEU A 405 18.30 -7.70 -12.57
CA LEU A 405 17.10 -7.82 -13.36
C LEU A 405 17.28 -8.84 -14.49
N LEU A 406 18.34 -8.71 -15.28
CA LEU A 406 18.65 -9.63 -16.37
C LEU A 406 18.92 -11.05 -15.89
N ASP A 407 19.63 -11.22 -14.77
CA ASP A 407 19.85 -12.53 -14.13
C ASP A 407 18.53 -13.20 -13.74
N GLY A 408 17.60 -12.45 -13.14
CA GLY A 408 16.27 -12.94 -12.81
C GLY A 408 15.48 -13.35 -14.05
N LEU A 409 15.49 -12.51 -15.09
CA LEU A 409 14.81 -12.76 -16.37
C LEU A 409 15.45 -13.89 -17.21
N ARG A 410 16.71 -14.28 -16.92
CA ARG A 410 17.34 -15.49 -17.47
C ARG A 410 16.88 -16.77 -16.75
N GLY A 411 16.07 -16.63 -15.69
CA GLY A 411 15.50 -17.74 -14.93
C GLY A 411 16.15 -17.99 -13.57
N LEU A 412 17.17 -17.22 -13.16
CA LEU A 412 17.77 -17.40 -11.82
C LEU A 412 16.80 -17.04 -10.68
N ALA A 413 15.75 -16.28 -10.99
CA ALA A 413 14.68 -15.94 -10.06
C ALA A 413 13.52 -16.95 -10.05
N ASP A 414 13.45 -17.88 -11.01
CA ASP A 414 12.44 -18.95 -11.06
C ASP A 414 12.92 -20.16 -10.27
N GLN A 415 13.00 -20.01 -8.95
CA GLN A 415 13.56 -21.02 -8.04
C GLN A 415 12.76 -22.33 -8.07
N ASP A 416 11.46 -22.25 -8.34
CA ASP A 416 10.53 -23.38 -8.40
C ASP A 416 10.43 -23.98 -9.81
N ARG A 417 11.21 -23.45 -10.78
CA ARG A 417 11.26 -23.91 -12.18
C ARG A 417 9.88 -23.97 -12.86
N ARG A 418 9.02 -22.99 -12.57
CA ARG A 418 7.67 -22.91 -13.13
C ARG A 418 7.64 -22.41 -14.57
N GLY A 419 8.76 -21.93 -15.11
CA GLY A 419 8.90 -21.47 -16.50
C GLY A 419 8.28 -20.09 -16.73
N PHE A 420 7.97 -19.36 -15.66
CA PHE A 420 7.52 -17.98 -15.67
C PHE A 420 7.91 -17.31 -14.35
N LEU A 421 7.89 -15.99 -14.33
CA LEU A 421 8.27 -15.19 -13.17
C LEU A 421 7.31 -14.01 -13.01
N THR A 422 6.67 -13.89 -11.84
CA THR A 422 5.88 -12.69 -11.53
C THR A 422 6.78 -11.55 -11.09
N VAL A 423 6.33 -10.30 -11.23
CA VAL A 423 7.11 -9.15 -10.79
C VAL A 423 7.27 -9.15 -9.27
N THR A 424 6.27 -9.62 -8.52
CA THR A 424 6.40 -9.79 -7.07
C THR A 424 7.54 -10.76 -6.72
N GLN A 425 7.62 -11.90 -7.40
CA GLN A 425 8.71 -12.87 -7.20
C GLN A 425 10.07 -12.31 -7.62
N LEU A 426 10.11 -11.63 -8.77
CA LEU A 426 11.32 -10.96 -9.25
C LEU A 426 11.82 -9.93 -8.24
N ALA A 427 10.94 -9.09 -7.69
CA ALA A 427 11.28 -8.09 -6.70
C ALA A 427 11.79 -8.72 -5.39
N ALA A 428 11.13 -9.77 -4.90
CA ALA A 428 11.55 -10.52 -3.71
C ALA A 428 12.92 -11.19 -3.90
N TRP A 429 13.21 -11.68 -5.10
CA TRP A 429 14.51 -12.28 -5.42
C TRP A 429 15.62 -11.24 -5.63
N LEU A 430 15.32 -10.15 -6.34
CA LEU A 430 16.29 -9.14 -6.77
C LEU A 430 16.72 -8.23 -5.61
N SER A 431 15.77 -7.74 -4.81
CA SER A 431 16.01 -6.73 -3.77
C SER A 431 17.12 -7.13 -2.77
N PRO A 432 17.08 -8.31 -2.10
CA PRO A 432 18.12 -8.68 -1.15
C PRO A 432 19.50 -8.87 -1.82
N ARG A 433 19.53 -9.25 -3.11
CA ARG A 433 20.78 -9.40 -3.87
C ARG A 433 21.42 -8.04 -4.16
N VAL A 434 20.64 -7.07 -4.64
CA VAL A 434 21.15 -5.71 -4.87
C VAL A 434 21.63 -5.08 -3.56
N VAL A 435 20.90 -5.25 -2.45
CA VAL A 435 21.34 -4.75 -1.14
C VAL A 435 22.67 -5.39 -0.74
N ARG A 436 22.79 -6.72 -0.82
CA ARG A 436 24.03 -7.43 -0.47
C ARG A 436 25.20 -7.03 -1.37
N ASP A 437 25.00 -7.06 -2.68
CA ASP A 437 26.08 -6.89 -3.67
C ASP A 437 26.53 -5.42 -3.78
N SER A 438 25.64 -4.47 -3.45
CA SER A 438 26.01 -3.05 -3.31
C SER A 438 26.73 -2.74 -2.00
N GLY A 439 26.83 -3.70 -1.06
CA GLY A 439 27.33 -3.46 0.30
C GLY A 439 26.39 -2.59 1.14
N GLY A 440 25.08 -2.69 0.92
CA GLY A 440 24.07 -1.88 1.60
C GLY A 440 23.94 -0.44 1.07
N ARG A 441 24.54 -0.12 -0.08
CA ARG A 441 24.48 1.22 -0.66
C ARG A 441 23.21 1.46 -1.49
N GLN A 442 22.59 0.39 -1.97
CA GLN A 442 21.48 0.45 -2.89
C GLN A 442 20.33 -0.44 -2.40
N HIS A 443 19.14 0.15 -2.25
CA HIS A 443 17.95 -0.52 -1.72
C HIS A 443 16.81 -0.40 -2.72
N PRO A 444 16.57 -1.43 -3.56
CA PRO A 444 15.45 -1.43 -4.45
C PRO A 444 14.12 -1.26 -3.73
N GLN A 445 13.15 -0.63 -4.40
CA GLN A 445 11.81 -0.48 -3.86
C GLN A 445 10.77 -1.00 -4.84
N TYR A 446 9.81 -1.76 -4.34
CA TYR A 446 8.74 -2.35 -5.13
C TYR A 446 7.38 -1.86 -4.62
N SER A 447 6.44 -1.64 -5.53
CA SER A 447 5.02 -1.51 -5.18
C SER A 447 4.10 -1.77 -6.37
N ALA A 448 2.86 -2.16 -6.06
CA ALA A 448 1.73 -2.03 -6.97
C ALA A 448 1.16 -0.61 -6.80
N LEU A 449 1.29 0.21 -7.85
CA LEU A 449 0.74 1.57 -7.89
C LEU A 449 -0.78 1.57 -8.06
N GLU A 450 -1.30 0.50 -8.64
CA GLU A 450 -2.72 0.25 -8.88
C GLU A 450 -2.99 -1.22 -9.20
N GLY A 451 -4.20 -1.66 -8.88
CA GLY A 451 -4.66 -3.02 -9.20
C GLY A 451 -4.19 -4.08 -8.22
N GLU A 452 -4.72 -5.28 -8.38
CA GLU A 452 -4.39 -6.45 -7.57
C GLU A 452 -3.80 -7.60 -8.38
N GLY A 453 -3.59 -7.40 -9.69
CA GLY A 453 -2.95 -8.39 -10.53
C GLY A 453 -1.45 -8.51 -10.31
N ASP A 454 -0.80 -9.33 -11.13
CA ASP A 454 0.66 -9.44 -11.16
C ASP A 454 1.15 -9.57 -12.62
N PHE A 455 2.09 -8.72 -12.99
CA PHE A 455 2.76 -8.83 -14.27
C PHE A 455 3.64 -10.07 -14.28
N VAL A 456 3.53 -10.87 -15.34
CA VAL A 456 4.29 -12.11 -15.48
C VAL A 456 5.18 -12.07 -16.71
N PHE A 457 6.44 -12.47 -16.53
CA PHE A 457 7.36 -12.81 -17.60
C PHE A 457 7.25 -14.30 -17.89
N VAL A 458 7.03 -14.67 -19.15
CA VAL A 458 7.15 -16.08 -19.58
C VAL A 458 8.62 -16.33 -19.89
N LEU A 459 9.22 -17.28 -19.18
CA LEU A 459 10.64 -17.59 -19.37
C LEU A 459 10.78 -18.62 -20.51
N PRO A 460 11.83 -18.51 -21.34
CA PRO A 460 12.11 -19.50 -22.36
C PRO A 460 12.37 -20.88 -21.72
N GLU A 461 11.98 -21.96 -22.39
CA GLU A 461 12.27 -23.30 -21.91
C GLU A 461 13.79 -23.51 -21.85
N GLY A 462 14.27 -23.93 -20.68
CA GLY A 462 15.69 -24.24 -20.47
C GLY A 462 16.14 -25.34 -21.43
N ARG A 463 17.32 -25.14 -22.04
CA ARG A 463 18.13 -26.23 -22.58
C ARG A 463 18.89 -26.91 -21.47
#